data_AF-A0A1G2YW76-F1
#
_entry.id   AF-A0A1G2YW76-F1
#
_cell.length_a   1.000
_cell.length_b   1.000
_cell.length_c   1.000
_cell.angle_alpha   90.00
_cell.angle_beta   90.00
_cell.angle_gamma   90.00
#
_symmetry.space_group_name_H-M   'P 1'
#
loop_
_entity.id
_entity.type
_entity.pdbx_description
1 polymer ?
#
loop_
_entity_poly.entity_id
_entity_poly.type
_entity_poly.pdbx_seq_one_letter_code
_entity_poly.pdbx_strand_id
1 'polypeptide(L)'
;MSLTIRKIIVLGLIGMIFLAANILVVANWISDTGIAEKAGWVRREFLTGTAVAVILVLLILLVSPKNTSGKAIGFTQRCPVCDKRLIGNPNYCADCGSKVES
;
A
#
# COMPACT_ATOMS: atom_id res chain seq x y z
N MET A 1 15.15 -18.14 -0.27
CA MET A 1 15.69 -18.22 1.10
C MET A 1 17.04 -18.89 1.04
N SER A 2 18.15 -18.16 1.14
CA SER A 2 19.44 -18.83 1.40
C SER A 2 19.40 -19.49 2.79
N LEU A 3 20.19 -20.56 2.98
CA LEU A 3 20.33 -21.24 4.27
C LEU A 3 20.64 -20.27 5.42
N THR A 4 21.41 -19.22 5.13
CA THR A 4 21.77 -18.15 6.06
C THR A 4 20.56 -17.32 6.49
N ILE A 5 19.72 -16.90 5.54
CA ILE A 5 18.50 -16.12 5.83
C ILE A 5 17.53 -16.94 6.69
N ARG A 6 17.34 -18.23 6.37
CA ARG A 6 16.48 -19.11 7.16
C ARG A 6 17.02 -19.29 8.60
N LYS A 7 18.35 -19.46 8.78
CA LYS A 7 18.98 -19.56 10.11
C LYS A 7 18.83 -18.28 10.94
N ILE A 8 19.03 -17.12 10.32
CA ILE A 8 18.89 -15.82 11.01
C ILE A 8 17.44 -15.61 11.48
N ILE A 9 16.46 -15.94 10.64
CA ILE A 9 15.04 -15.85 11.01
C ILE A 9 14.73 -16.74 12.22
N VAL A 10 15.21 -18.00 12.22
CA VAL A 10 14.99 -18.94 13.32
C VAL A 10 15.68 -18.47 14.60
N LEU A 11 16.93 -18.01 14.53
CA LEU A 11 17.66 -17.47 15.69
C LEU A 11 16.97 -16.22 16.25
N GLY A 12 16.50 -15.33 15.38
CA GLY A 12 15.73 -14.15 15.77
C GLY A 12 14.43 -14.52 16.47
N LEU A 13 13.69 -15.50 15.95
CA LEU A 13 12.45 -16.01 16.56
C LEU A 13 12.70 -16.60 17.95
N ILE A 14 13.74 -17.42 18.11
CA ILE A 14 14.11 -18.00 19.41
C ILE A 14 14.46 -16.87 20.40
N GLY A 15 15.28 -15.91 19.99
CA GLY A 15 15.63 -14.75 20.81
C GLY A 15 14.39 -13.95 21.23
N MET A 16 13.46 -13.70 20.31
CA MET A 16 12.19 -13.01 20.58
C MET A 16 11.32 -13.75 21.60
N ILE A 17 11.23 -15.08 21.51
CA ILE A 17 10.47 -15.91 22.45
C ILE A 17 11.11 -15.83 23.84
N PHE A 18 12.44 -15.89 23.94
CA PHE A 18 13.15 -15.75 25.23
C PHE A 18 12.97 -14.37 25.84
N LEU A 19 13.02 -13.31 25.02
CA LEU A 19 12.74 -11.93 25.44
C LEU A 19 11.29 -11.80 25.93
N ALA A 20 10.32 -12.37 25.21
CA ALA A 20 8.91 -12.32 25.58
C ALA A 20 8.61 -13.13 26.86
N ALA A 21 9.27 -14.28 27.04
CA ALA A 21 9.16 -15.09 28.25
C ALA A 21 9.73 -14.38 29.49
N ASN A 22 10.61 -13.40 29.31
CA ASN A 22 11.21 -12.59 30.36
C ASN A 22 10.81 -11.12 30.25
N ILE A 23 9.50 -10.88 30.07
CA ILE A 23 8.95 -9.54 29.87
C ILE A 23 9.31 -8.55 30.99
N LEU A 24 9.43 -9.03 32.23
CA LEU A 24 9.79 -8.20 33.40
C LEU A 24 11.25 -7.76 33.36
N VAL A 25 12.16 -8.65 32.97
CA VAL A 25 13.59 -8.33 32.80
C VAL A 25 13.77 -7.36 31.64
N VAL A 26 13.04 -7.56 30.54
CA VAL A 26 13.07 -6.66 29.39
C VAL A 26 12.51 -5.28 29.75
N ALA A 27 11.39 -5.21 30.46
CA ALA A 27 10.82 -3.95 30.91
C ALA A 27 11.77 -3.19 31.84
N ASN A 28 12.40 -3.89 32.80
CA ASN A 28 13.37 -3.26 33.70
C ASN A 28 14.62 -2.79 32.95
N TRP A 29 15.13 -3.59 32.02
CA TRP A 29 16.27 -3.22 31.18
C TRP A 29 15.97 -2.01 30.29
N ILE A 30 14.78 -1.95 29.67
CA ILE A 30 14.32 -0.80 28.86
C ILE A 30 14.20 0.47 29.72
N SER A 31 13.74 0.33 30.96
CA SER A 31 13.67 1.42 31.93
C SER A 31 15.07 1.91 32.30
N ASP A 32 15.99 1.02 32.63
CA ASP A 32 17.36 1.35 33.07
C ASP A 32 18.23 1.92 31.92
N THR A 33 17.98 1.52 30.68
CA THR A 33 18.73 2.03 29.52
C THR A 33 18.24 3.40 29.04
N GLY A 34 17.15 3.94 29.61
CA GLY A 34 16.59 5.24 29.23
C GLY A 34 16.09 5.28 27.77
N ILE A 35 15.91 4.12 27.14
CA ILE A 35 15.43 3.99 25.75
C ILE A 35 13.99 4.50 25.66
N ALA A 36 13.19 4.32 26.73
CA ALA A 36 11.84 4.85 26.82
C ALA A 36 11.81 6.39 26.77
N GLU A 37 12.70 7.07 27.52
CA GLU A 37 12.86 8.53 27.44
C GLU A 37 13.28 8.97 26.03
N LYS A 38 14.28 8.31 25.44
CA LYS A 38 14.77 8.65 24.10
C LYS A 38 13.70 8.41 23.03
N ALA A 39 12.93 7.33 23.14
CA ALA A 39 11.79 7.06 22.26
C ALA A 39 10.68 8.12 22.44
N GLY A 40 10.42 8.54 23.68
CA GLY A 40 9.49 9.63 23.98
C GLY A 40 9.95 10.99 23.45
N TRP A 41 11.26 11.25 23.45
CA TRP A 41 11.85 12.46 22.84
C TRP A 41 11.78 12.40 21.31
N VAL A 42 12.16 11.27 20.70
CA VAL A 42 12.04 11.08 19.24
C VAL A 42 10.60 11.20 18.78
N ARG A 43 9.64 10.63 19.54
CA ARG A 43 8.22 10.77 19.23
C ARG A 43 7.74 12.21 19.28
N ARG A 44 8.19 12.99 20.27
CA ARG A 44 7.82 14.40 20.43
C ARG A 44 8.43 15.29 19.35
N GLU A 45 9.69 15.06 19.02
CA GLU A 45 10.45 15.93 18.12
C GLU A 45 10.25 15.57 16.64
N PHE A 46 10.21 14.27 16.31
CA PHE A 46 10.20 13.80 14.91
C PHE A 46 8.87 13.18 14.47
N LEU A 47 8.05 12.65 15.40
CA LEU A 47 6.69 12.16 15.10
C LEU A 47 5.61 13.11 15.63
N THR A 48 5.77 14.40 15.35
CA THR A 48 4.66 15.33 15.51
C THR A 48 3.47 14.85 14.65
N GLY A 49 2.23 15.05 15.12
CA GLY A 49 1.04 14.53 14.41
C GLY A 49 0.96 14.99 12.96
N THR A 50 1.54 16.15 12.65
CA THR A 50 1.70 16.69 11.31
C THR A 50 2.75 15.95 10.48
N ALA A 51 3.91 15.61 11.04
CA ALA A 51 4.92 14.81 10.35
C ALA A 51 4.37 13.43 9.94
N VAL A 52 3.60 12.79 10.83
CA VAL A 52 2.92 11.52 10.53
C VAL A 52 1.89 11.70 9.40
N ALA A 53 1.07 12.76 9.45
CA ALA A 53 0.09 13.05 8.41
C ALA A 53 0.75 13.29 7.05
N VAL A 54 1.84 14.07 6.99
CA VAL A 54 2.59 14.34 5.76
C VAL A 54 3.21 13.06 5.20
N ILE A 55 3.84 12.23 6.04
CA ILE A 55 4.41 10.94 5.61
C ILE A 55 3.31 10.02 5.07
N LEU A 56 2.14 9.95 5.72
CA LEU A 56 1.02 9.14 5.24
C LEU A 56 0.47 9.65 3.91
N VAL A 57 0.27 10.97 3.76
CA VAL A 57 -0.18 11.57 2.51
C VAL A 57 0.82 11.29 1.40
N LEU A 58 2.12 11.47 1.66
CA LEU A 58 3.18 11.16 0.69
C LEU A 58 3.20 9.68 0.34
N LEU A 59 3.03 8.76 1.29
CA LEU A 59 2.94 7.34 1.01
C LEU A 59 1.70 7.00 0.17
N ILE A 60 0.55 7.62 0.43
CA ILE A 60 -0.68 7.43 -0.35
C ILE A 60 -0.52 7.99 -1.76
N LEU A 61 0.13 9.15 -1.93
CA LEU A 61 0.36 9.75 -3.24
C LEU A 61 1.45 9.02 -4.04
N LEU A 62 2.50 8.55 -3.37
CA LEU A 62 3.63 7.84 -3.97
C LEU A 62 3.27 6.40 -4.33
N VAL A 63 2.47 5.73 -3.49
CA VAL A 63 1.76 4.52 -3.89
C VAL A 63 0.62 4.96 -4.80
N SER A 64 0.96 5.26 -6.06
CA SER A 64 -0.04 5.38 -7.12
C SER A 64 -1.07 4.26 -6.95
N PRO A 65 -2.38 4.54 -6.94
CA PRO A 65 -3.41 3.51 -6.83
C PRO A 65 -3.31 2.59 -8.06
N LYS A 66 -2.46 1.57 -7.90
CA LYS A 66 -2.16 0.44 -8.77
C LYS A 66 -3.38 -0.32 -9.29
N ASN A 67 -4.56 -0.21 -8.69
CA ASN A 67 -5.54 -1.30 -8.77
C ASN A 67 -6.82 -1.04 -7.97
N THR A 68 -7.50 0.07 -8.24
CA THR A 68 -8.94 0.11 -7.96
C THR A 68 -9.66 0.54 -9.23
N SER A 69 -9.66 -0.38 -10.20
CA SER A 69 -10.77 -0.55 -11.13
C SER A 69 -12.07 -0.49 -10.35
N GLY A 70 -12.96 0.44 -10.70
CA GLY A 70 -14.27 0.45 -10.07
C GLY A 70 -15.23 1.60 -10.36
N LYS A 71 -14.90 2.62 -11.16
CA LYS A 71 -15.92 3.51 -11.77
C LYS A 71 -15.33 4.50 -12.78
N ALA A 72 -14.84 3.98 -13.90
CA ALA A 72 -15.01 4.70 -15.16
C ALA A 72 -16.10 3.93 -15.89
N ILE A 73 -17.34 4.40 -15.81
CA ILE A 73 -18.40 3.98 -16.72
C ILE A 73 -18.02 4.57 -18.08
N GLY A 74 -17.04 3.93 -18.72
CA GLY A 74 -16.82 4.07 -20.15
C GLY A 74 -17.93 3.28 -20.81
N PHE A 75 -19.01 3.96 -21.20
CA PHE A 75 -20.02 3.43 -22.10
C PHE A 75 -19.30 3.07 -23.42
N THR A 76 -18.72 1.87 -23.50
CA THR A 76 -18.25 1.33 -24.78
C THR A 76 -19.50 0.95 -25.55
N GLN A 77 -20.11 1.92 -26.23
CA GLN A 77 -21.19 1.64 -27.16
C GLN A 77 -20.67 0.61 -28.19
N ARG A 78 -21.44 -0.46 -28.39
CA ARG A 78 -21.19 -1.44 -29.45
C ARG A 78 -22.01 -1.05 -30.66
N CYS A 79 -21.48 -1.32 -31.84
CA CYS A 79 -22.24 -1.14 -33.07
C CYS A 79 -23.37 -2.19 -33.12
N PRO A 80 -24.64 -1.80 -33.35
CA PRO A 80 -25.77 -2.75 -33.41
C PRO A 80 -25.73 -3.66 -34.66
N VAL A 81 -24.87 -3.36 -35.64
CA VAL A 81 -24.79 -4.11 -36.91
C VAL A 81 -23.69 -5.17 -36.87
N CYS A 82 -22.51 -4.83 -36.34
CA CYS A 82 -21.34 -5.71 -36.37
C CYS A 82 -20.84 -6.12 -34.97
N ASP A 83 -21.49 -5.68 -33.90
CA ASP A 83 -21.16 -5.95 -32.48
C ASP A 83 -19.75 -5.54 -32.04
N LYS A 84 -18.99 -4.87 -32.90
CA LYS A 84 -17.66 -4.34 -32.57
C LYS A 84 -17.77 -3.07 -31.73
N ARG A 85 -16.74 -2.83 -30.91
CA ARG A 85 -16.66 -1.65 -30.04
C ARG A 85 -16.48 -0.40 -30.89
N LEU A 86 -17.27 0.62 -30.62
CA LEU A 86 -17.10 1.92 -31.25
C LEU A 86 -15.86 2.59 -30.66
N ILE A 87 -14.83 2.71 -31.48
CA ILE A 87 -13.56 3.33 -31.13
C ILE A 87 -13.39 4.51 -32.10
N GLY A 88 -13.44 5.73 -31.56
CA GLY A 88 -13.27 6.95 -32.35
C GLY A 88 -14.55 7.78 -32.49
N ASN A 89 -15.21 7.71 -33.64
CA ASN A 89 -16.31 8.62 -34.02
C ASN A 89 -17.64 8.25 -33.34
N PRO A 90 -18.33 9.17 -32.64
CA PRO A 90 -19.61 8.89 -31.99
C PRO A 90 -20.75 8.55 -32.96
N ASN A 91 -20.68 8.98 -34.22
CA ASN A 91 -21.81 8.87 -35.16
C ASN A 91 -21.67 7.74 -36.19
N TYR A 92 -20.50 7.12 -36.33
CA TYR A 92 -20.23 6.10 -37.35
C TYR A 92 -19.28 5.03 -36.85
N CYS A 93 -19.56 3.77 -37.21
CA CYS A 93 -18.67 2.66 -36.92
C CYS A 93 -17.48 2.65 -37.89
N ALA A 94 -16.26 2.58 -37.36
CA ALA A 94 -15.03 2.52 -38.17
C ALA A 94 -14.88 1.20 -38.95
N ASP A 95 -15.46 0.10 -38.45
CA ASP A 95 -15.36 -1.21 -39.08
C ASP A 95 -16.40 -1.41 -40.20
N CYS A 96 -17.67 -1.12 -39.94
CA CYS A 96 -18.76 -1.40 -40.88
C CYS A 96 -19.33 -0.15 -41.57
N GLY A 97 -18.89 1.05 -41.19
CA GLY A 97 -19.33 2.31 -41.79
C GLY A 97 -20.79 2.71 -41.49
N SER A 98 -21.52 1.91 -40.71
CA SER A 98 -22.91 2.21 -40.38
C SER A 98 -23.02 3.44 -39.48
N LYS A 99 -23.99 4.31 -39.75
CA LYS A 99 -24.37 5.40 -38.85
C LYS A 99 -24.88 4.79 -37.55
N VAL A 100 -24.31 5.22 -36.42
CA VAL A 100 -24.77 4.82 -35.10
C VAL A 100 -25.59 5.98 -34.58
N GLU A 101 -26.89 5.83 -34.62
CA GLU A 101 -27.82 6.77 -33.99
C GLU A 101 -27.89 6.36 -32.52
N SER A 102 -27.38 7.24 -31.66
CA SER A 102 -27.39 7.09 -30.20
C SER A 102 -28.79 7.03 -29.63
#